data_AF-A0A6B2CXQ8-F1
#
_entry.id   AF-A0A6B2CXQ8-F1
#
_cell.length_a   1.000
_cell.length_b   1.000
_cell.length_c   1.000
_cell.angle_alpha   90.00
_cell.angle_beta   90.00
_cell.angle_gamma   90.00
#
_symmetry.space_group_name_H-M   'P 1'
#
loop_
_entity.id
_entity.type
_entity.pdbx_description
1 polymer ?
#
loop_
_entity_poly.entity_id
_entity_poly.type
_entity_poly.pdbx_seq_one_letter_code
_entity_poly.pdbx_strand_id
1 'polypeptide(L)'
;MYVERLCQRARELLGEVRVVVFGSVARGDWSADSDIDVLVISPNAPEDPWERAEVAAALREAAGEAAALLELHIVRPEQYLGWYRRFIDAEVEVC
;
A
#
# COMPACT_ATOMS: atom_id res chain seq x y z
N MET A 1 5.47 -14.74 1.14
CA MET A 1 5.97 -14.57 2.52
C MET A 1 5.90 -13.13 3.03
N TYR A 2 6.54 -12.12 2.40
CA TYR A 2 6.50 -10.72 2.89
C TYR A 2 5.18 -10.00 2.59
N VAL A 3 4.68 -10.10 1.35
CA VAL A 3 3.39 -9.50 0.94
C VAL A 3 2.23 -10.11 1.72
N GLU A 4 2.23 -11.43 1.95
CA GLU A 4 1.19 -12.10 2.75
C GLU A 4 1.14 -11.58 4.19
N ARG A 5 2.29 -11.35 4.83
CA ARG A 5 2.35 -10.74 6.17
C ARG A 5 1.82 -9.32 6.18
N LEU A 6 2.18 -8.51 5.18
CA LEU A 6 1.65 -7.16 5.04
C LEU A 6 0.13 -7.16 4.85
N CYS A 7 -0.38 -8.02 3.97
CA CYS A 7 -1.81 -8.19 3.72
C CYS A 7 -2.58 -8.63 4.97
N GLN A 8 -2.05 -9.62 5.70
CA GLN A 8 -2.63 -10.06 6.96
C GLN A 8 -2.65 -8.92 7.97
N ARG A 9 -1.53 -8.23 8.14
CA ARG A 9 -1.42 -7.13 9.10
C ARG A 9 -2.35 -5.96 8.75
N ALA A 10 -2.49 -5.65 7.47
CA ALA A 10 -3.42 -4.62 7.00
C ALA A 10 -4.88 -4.97 7.33
N ARG A 11 -5.28 -6.24 7.17
CA ARG A 11 -6.62 -6.70 7.58
C ARG A 11 -6.83 -6.64 9.08
N GLU A 12 -5.82 -6.98 9.87
CA GLU A 12 -5.92 -6.89 11.34
C GLU A 12 -6.10 -5.45 11.82
N LEU A 13 -5.43 -4.49 11.18
CA LEU A 13 -5.45 -3.08 11.57
C LEU A 13 -6.65 -2.32 11.02
N LEU A 14 -7.05 -2.61 9.78
CA LEU A 14 -8.01 -1.81 9.01
C LEU A 14 -9.27 -2.59 8.62
N GLY A 15 -9.37 -3.88 8.93
CA GLY A 15 -10.52 -4.71 8.58
C GLY A 15 -10.59 -4.98 7.07
N GLU A 16 -11.63 -4.46 6.41
CA GLU A 16 -11.74 -4.54 4.96
C GLU A 16 -10.61 -3.75 4.31
N VAL A 17 -9.78 -4.42 3.51
CA VAL A 17 -8.64 -3.81 2.84
C VAL A 17 -8.43 -4.44 1.47
N ARG A 18 -8.01 -3.60 0.53
CA ARG A 18 -7.48 -3.96 -0.77
C ARG A 18 -6.10 -3.35 -0.90
N VAL A 19 -5.09 -4.16 -1.18
CA VAL A 19 -3.71 -3.75 -1.39
C VAL A 19 -3.36 -3.95 -2.86
N VAL A 20 -2.92 -2.87 -3.50
CA VAL A 20 -2.48 -2.88 -4.90
C VAL A 20 -1.06 -2.37 -5.00
N VAL A 21 -0.27 -3.03 -5.83
CA VAL A 21 1.04 -2.53 -6.28
C VAL A 21 0.79 -1.74 -7.56
N PHE A 22 1.33 -0.53 -7.65
CA PHE A 22 1.21 0.30 -8.85
C PHE A 22 2.58 0.85 -9.25
N GLY A 23 2.58 1.78 -10.21
CA GLY A 23 3.83 2.43 -10.63
C GLY A 23 4.70 1.52 -11.48
N SER A 24 6.02 1.65 -11.34
CA SER A 24 6.98 1.04 -12.28
C SER A 24 6.97 -0.49 -12.26
N VAL A 25 6.73 -1.07 -11.09
CA VAL A 25 6.56 -2.53 -10.95
C VAL A 25 5.35 -3.01 -11.74
N ALA A 26 4.22 -2.31 -11.66
CA ALA A 26 3.01 -2.70 -12.37
C ALA A 26 3.10 -2.46 -13.89
N ARG A 27 3.90 -1.48 -14.34
CA ARG A 27 4.16 -1.24 -15.76
C ARG A 27 5.21 -2.18 -16.37
N GLY A 28 6.00 -2.86 -15.54
CA GLY A 28 7.09 -3.74 -15.98
C GLY A 28 8.36 -2.99 -16.41
N ASP A 29 8.49 -1.70 -16.04
CA ASP A 29 9.64 -0.84 -16.29
C ASP A 29 10.49 -0.61 -15.01
N TRP A 30 10.33 -1.47 -14.00
CA TRP A 30 11.03 -1.38 -12.73
C TRP A 30 12.56 -1.54 -12.88
N SER A 31 13.30 -0.64 -12.23
CA SER A 31 14.76 -0.66 -12.12
C SER A 31 15.18 -0.84 -10.67
N ALA A 32 16.41 -1.30 -10.42
CA ALA A 32 16.90 -1.64 -9.08
C ALA A 32 16.99 -0.45 -8.11
N ASP A 33 16.89 0.78 -8.62
CA ASP A 33 16.85 2.04 -7.89
C ASP A 33 15.42 2.57 -7.65
N SER A 34 14.39 1.87 -8.11
CA SER A 34 12.99 2.26 -7.94
C SER A 34 12.37 1.65 -6.69
N ASP A 35 11.74 2.49 -5.86
CA ASP A 35 10.82 2.04 -4.82
C ASP A 35 9.57 1.37 -5.44
N ILE A 36 8.94 0.49 -4.67
CA ILE A 36 7.72 -0.25 -5.03
C ILE A 36 6.54 0.50 -4.42
N ASP A 37 5.74 1.16 -5.26
CA ASP A 37 4.55 1.86 -4.85
C ASP A 37 3.44 0.88 -4.45
N VAL A 38 2.97 0.97 -3.21
CA VAL A 38 1.93 0.11 -2.65
C VAL A 38 0.81 0.97 -2.08
N LEU A 39 -0.39 0.79 -2.61
CA LEU A 39 -1.62 1.41 -2.13
C LEU A 39 -2.35 0.42 -1.22
N VAL A 40 -2.62 0.85 0.01
CA VAL A 40 -3.45 0.14 0.99
C VAL A 40 -4.77 0.90 1.09
N ILE A 41 -5.82 0.35 0.49
CA ILE A 41 -7.12 0.99 0.34
C ILE A 41 -8.08 0.36 1.34
N SER A 42 -8.61 1.16 2.28
CA SER A 42 -9.57 0.69 3.27
C SER A 42 -10.56 1.80 3.65
N PRO A 43 -11.86 1.51 3.82
CA PRO A 43 -12.81 2.47 4.39
C PRO A 43 -12.43 2.90 5.82
N ASN A 44 -11.68 2.06 6.54
CA ASN A 44 -11.22 2.34 7.90
C ASN A 44 -9.83 2.97 7.95
N ALA A 45 -9.26 3.39 6.81
CA ALA A 45 -8.00 4.13 6.81
C ALA A 45 -8.15 5.40 7.68
N PRO A 46 -7.21 5.64 8.64
CA PRO A 46 -7.28 6.80 9.51
C PRO A 46 -7.23 8.11 8.73
N GLU A 47 -8.04 9.09 9.12
CA GLU A 47 -7.98 10.45 8.57
C GLU A 47 -6.89 11.28 9.22
N ASP A 48 -6.64 11.03 10.51
CA ASP A 48 -5.57 11.68 11.25
C ASP A 48 -4.19 11.24 10.70
N PRO A 49 -3.29 12.18 10.38
CA PRO A 49 -1.97 11.85 9.84
C PRO A 49 -1.09 11.04 10.80
N TRP A 50 -1.24 11.23 12.11
CA TRP A 50 -0.45 10.53 13.11
C TRP A 50 -0.89 9.08 13.23
N GLU A 51 -2.19 8.83 13.36
CA GLU A 51 -2.75 7.47 13.34
C GLU A 51 -2.38 6.73 12.04
N ARG A 52 -2.44 7.42 10.89
CA ARG A 52 -2.03 6.83 9.62
C ARG A 52 -0.54 6.47 9.60
N ALA A 53 0.31 7.30 10.20
CA ALA A 53 1.75 7.01 10.33
C ALA A 53 2.01 5.78 11.23
N GLU A 54 1.24 5.60 12.30
CA GLU A 54 1.31 4.41 13.16
C GLU A 54 0.94 3.14 12.39
N VAL A 55 -0.13 3.18 11.59
CA VAL A 55 -0.49 2.07 10.70
C VAL A 55 0.63 1.79 9.69
N ALA A 56 1.18 2.83 9.05
CA ALA A 56 2.28 2.67 8.10
C ALA A 56 3.51 2.02 8.75
N ALA A 57 3.87 2.43 9.96
CA ALA A 57 4.98 1.85 10.72
C ALA A 57 4.74 0.36 11.00
N ALA A 58 3.54 -0.01 11.46
CA ALA A 58 3.18 -1.40 11.72
C ALA A 58 3.19 -2.27 10.46
N LEU A 59 2.78 -1.73 9.31
CA LEU A 59 2.84 -2.43 8.02
C LEU A 59 4.28 -2.60 7.53
N ARG A 60 5.14 -1.59 7.70
CA ARG A 60 6.57 -1.68 7.41
C ARG A 60 7.24 -2.75 8.27
N GLU A 61 6.93 -2.80 9.56
CA GLU A 61 7.45 -3.85 10.45
C GLU A 61 7.06 -5.26 9.95
N ALA A 62 5.79 -5.46 9.58
CA ALA A 62 5.32 -6.75 9.04
C ALA A 62 5.97 -7.13 7.70
N ALA A 63 6.32 -6.14 6.88
CA ALA A 63 7.03 -6.31 5.61
C ALA A 63 8.53 -6.62 5.79
N GLY A 64 9.10 -6.46 6.99
CA GLY A 64 10.49 -6.82 7.29
C GLY A 64 11.50 -6.15 6.36
N GLU A 65 12.47 -6.91 5.84
CA GLU A 65 13.51 -6.40 4.93
C GLU A 65 12.95 -5.75 3.65
N ALA A 66 11.77 -6.19 3.19
CA ALA A 66 11.14 -5.60 2.00
C ALA A 66 10.68 -4.16 2.26
N ALA A 67 10.46 -3.75 3.51
CA ALA A 67 9.94 -2.43 3.85
C ALA A 67 10.82 -1.27 3.38
N ALA A 68 12.12 -1.51 3.21
CA ALA A 68 13.07 -0.53 2.68
C ALA A 68 12.84 -0.22 1.19
N LEU A 69 12.12 -1.08 0.48
CA LEU A 69 11.78 -0.93 -0.94
C LEU A 69 10.32 -0.50 -1.15
N LEU A 70 9.51 -0.37 -0.09
CA LEU A 70 8.08 -0.07 -0.23
C LEU A 70 7.79 1.41 0.02
N GLU A 71 7.08 2.04 -0.89
CA GLU A 71 6.38 3.29 -0.65
C GLU A 71 4.90 2.99 -0.34
N LEU A 72 4.50 3.14 0.92
CA LEU A 72 3.14 2.83 1.36
C LEU A 72 2.25 4.07 1.29
N HIS A 73 1.14 3.95 0.59
CA HIS A 73 0.05 4.92 0.57
C HIS A 73 -1.20 4.31 1.20
N ILE A 74 -1.55 4.74 2.41
CA ILE A 74 -2.77 4.29 3.09
C ILE A 74 -3.88 5.30 2.81
N VAL A 75 -4.94 4.84 2.14
CA VAL A 75 -5.99 5.73 1.63
C VAL A 75 -7.38 5.14 1.82
N ARG A 76 -8.38 6.01 1.82
CA ARG A 76 -9.78 5.61 1.70
C ARG A 76 -10.20 5.40 0.25
N PRO A 77 -11.25 4.61 -0.02
CA PRO A 77 -11.74 4.35 -1.38
C PRO A 77 -12.03 5.63 -2.18
N GLU A 78 -12.53 6.69 -1.53
CA GLU A 78 -12.84 7.97 -2.17
C GLU A 78 -11.58 8.68 -2.66
N GLN A 79 -10.49 8.60 -1.89
CA GLN A 79 -9.20 9.17 -2.28
C GLN A 79 -8.57 8.38 -3.42
N TYR A 80 -8.71 7.05 -3.39
CA TYR A 80 -8.27 6.20 -4.48
C TYR A 80 -9.00 6.54 -5.79
N LEU A 81 -10.34 6.56 -5.78
CA LEU A 81 -11.15 6.85 -6.96
C LEU A 81 -11.01 8.30 -7.43
N GLY A 82 -10.91 9.25 -6.50
CA GLY A 82 -10.88 10.68 -6.78
C GLY A 82 -9.52 11.21 -7.25
N TRP A 83 -8.42 10.58 -6.82
CA TRP A 83 -7.07 11.04 -7.13
C TRP A 83 -6.22 9.94 -7.76
N TYR A 84 -5.86 8.91 -7.00
CA TYR A 84 -4.87 7.92 -7.42
C TYR A 84 -5.22 7.22 -8.73
N ARG A 85 -6.47 6.79 -8.90
CA ARG A 85 -6.91 6.04 -10.10
C ARG A 85 -6.65 6.80 -11.40
N ARG A 86 -6.61 8.14 -11.36
CA ARG A 86 -6.35 8.99 -12.54
C ARG A 86 -4.89 9.00 -12.97
N PHE A 87 -3.98 8.69 -12.05
CA PHE A 87 -2.52 8.71 -12.27
C PHE A 87 -1.90 7.30 -12.30
N ILE A 88 -2.71 6.27 -12.10
CA ILE A 88 -2.29 4.87 -12.11
C ILE A 88 -2.63 4.26 -13.46
N ASP A 89 -1.60 4.10 -14.29
CA ASP A 89 -1.70 3.47 -15.61
C ASP A 89 -1.85 1.95 -15.52
N ALA A 90 -1.20 1.33 -14.53
CA ALA A 90 -1.25 -0.10 -14.26
C ALA A 90 -1.22 -0.36 -12.75
N GLU A 91 -2.00 -1.33 -12.30
CA GLU A 91 -2.00 -1.83 -10.93
C GLU A 91 -2.15 -3.34 -10.92
N VAL A 92 -1.54 -3.99 -9.93
CA VAL A 92 -1.69 -5.41 -9.63
C VAL A 92 -2.24 -5.54 -8.22
N GLU A 93 -3.44 -6.09 -8.11
CA GLU A 93 -4.02 -6.44 -6.82
C GLU A 93 -3.31 -7.65 -6.25
N VAL A 94 -2.83 -7.52 -5.01
CA VAL A 94 -2.13 -8.59 -4.30
C VAL A 94 -2.97 -9.20 -3.20
N CYS A 95 -3.89 -8.43 -2.63
CA CYS A 95 -4.87 -8.81 -1.63
C CYS A 95 -5.82 -7.62 -1.38
#